data_AF-A0A7K1U041-F1
#
_entry.id   AF-A0A7K1U041-F1
#
_cell.length_a   1.000
_cell.length_b   1.000
_cell.length_c   1.000
_cell.angle_alpha   90.00
_cell.angle_beta   90.00
_cell.angle_gamma   90.00
#
_symmetry.space_group_name_H-M   'P 1'
#
loop_
_entity.id
_entity.type
_entity.pdbx_description
1 polymer ?
#
loop_
_entity_poly.entity_id
_entity_poly.type
_entity_poly.pdbx_seq_one_letter_code
_entity_poly.pdbx_strand_id
1 'polypeptide(L)'
;MSIYHELYEAHKVLLSDRGFDEQTLSSPNRDGFLFDTLRVQLDQCIREMTLGETKTGFSLLTVGFFNNDKDMVNYRLDYNFDADTLSLDISKLEIRWQGKSKVIKLGANEDLPYASVAFEEFKKEVLAKQAQASDRRSRKRMGPTDNR
;
A
#
# COMPACT_ATOMS: atom_id res chain seq x y z
N MET A 1 4.86 -28.23 9.24
CA MET A 1 3.50 -27.66 9.35
C MET A 1 2.89 -27.71 7.94
N SER A 2 1.68 -27.21 7.71
CA SER A 2 1.21 -27.06 6.32
C SER A 2 1.90 -25.86 5.66
N ILE A 3 2.29 -25.96 4.38
CA ILE A 3 2.89 -24.85 3.61
C ILE A 3 2.01 -23.59 3.65
N TYR A 4 0.70 -23.79 3.66
CA TYR A 4 -0.27 -22.72 3.86
C TYR A 4 -0.02 -21.91 5.14
N HIS A 5 0.18 -22.62 6.25
CA HIS A 5 0.37 -21.99 7.55
C HIS A 5 1.70 -21.24 7.60
N GLU A 6 2.73 -21.80 6.97
CA GLU A 6 4.05 -21.17 6.86
C GLU A 6 3.98 -19.87 6.06
N LEU A 7 3.31 -19.87 4.89
CA LEU A 7 3.11 -18.66 4.08
C LEU A 7 2.28 -17.60 4.81
N TYR A 8 1.17 -18.01 5.43
CA TYR A 8 0.29 -17.11 6.17
C TYR A 8 1.00 -16.43 7.34
N GLU A 9 1.67 -17.20 8.21
CA GLU A 9 2.34 -16.62 9.38
C GLU A 9 3.54 -15.76 8.96
N ALA A 10 4.31 -16.16 7.94
CA ALA A 10 5.42 -15.35 7.44
C ALA A 10 4.94 -13.96 6.94
N HIS A 11 3.84 -13.92 6.18
CA HIS A 11 3.29 -12.67 5.66
C HIS A 11 2.57 -11.84 6.72
N LYS A 12 1.90 -12.48 7.68
CA LYS A 12 1.32 -11.79 8.83
C LYS A 12 2.40 -11.08 9.65
N VAL A 13 3.51 -11.77 9.96
CA VAL A 13 4.66 -11.17 10.66
C VAL A 13 5.25 -10.02 9.83
N LEU A 14 5.50 -10.23 8.53
CA LEU A 14 6.02 -9.18 7.65
C LEU A 14 5.12 -7.93 7.65
N LEU A 15 3.81 -8.10 7.48
CA LEU A 15 2.86 -6.99 7.43
C LEU A 15 2.82 -6.24 8.77
N SER A 16 2.69 -6.95 9.89
CA SER A 16 2.74 -6.36 11.23
C SER A 16 4.06 -5.62 11.49
N ASP A 17 5.20 -6.22 11.16
CA ASP A 17 6.52 -5.61 11.35
C ASP A 17 6.68 -4.35 10.49
N ARG A 18 6.05 -4.27 9.33
CA ARG A 18 6.01 -3.07 8.47
C ARG A 18 4.88 -2.10 8.84
N GLY A 19 4.12 -2.36 9.90
CA GLY A 19 3.05 -1.50 10.40
C GLY A 19 1.77 -1.53 9.57
N PHE A 20 1.54 -2.61 8.83
CA PHE A 20 0.28 -2.91 8.15
C PHE A 20 -0.57 -3.84 9.03
N ASP A 21 -1.07 -3.28 10.11
CA ASP A 21 -2.06 -3.88 11.00
C ASP A 21 -3.01 -2.78 11.48
N GLU A 22 -4.21 -3.15 11.95
CA GLU A 22 -5.23 -2.16 12.30
C GLU A 22 -4.79 -1.21 13.42
N GLN A 23 -3.98 -1.69 14.37
CA GLN A 23 -3.56 -0.90 15.51
C GLN A 23 -2.51 0.14 15.10
N THR A 24 -1.45 -0.28 14.39
CA THR A 24 -0.39 0.61 13.91
C THR A 24 -0.93 1.62 12.90
N LEU A 25 -1.89 1.22 12.07
CA LEU A 25 -2.54 2.10 11.10
C LEU A 25 -3.60 3.02 11.72
N SER A 26 -4.01 2.83 12.98
CA SER A 26 -5.22 3.47 13.53
C SER A 26 -6.42 3.27 12.59
N SER A 27 -6.57 2.06 12.08
CA SER A 27 -7.61 1.72 11.10
C SER A 27 -8.99 1.74 11.75
N PRO A 28 -10.05 2.15 11.02
CA PRO A 28 -11.43 2.05 11.51
C PRO A 28 -11.96 0.61 11.41
N ASN A 29 -11.21 -0.28 10.75
CA ASN A 29 -11.54 -1.69 10.66
C ASN A 29 -11.34 -2.38 12.01
N ARG A 30 -12.04 -3.50 12.22
CA ARG A 30 -11.82 -4.33 13.41
C ARG A 30 -10.43 -4.96 13.41
N ASP A 31 -9.84 -5.15 14.58
CA ASP A 31 -8.56 -5.85 14.75
C ASP A 31 -8.55 -7.20 14.01
N GLY A 32 -7.48 -7.42 13.22
CA GLY A 32 -7.27 -8.65 12.46
C GLY A 32 -8.01 -8.71 11.13
N PHE A 33 -8.77 -7.68 10.74
CA PHE A 33 -9.51 -7.65 9.48
C PHE A 33 -8.62 -7.88 8.24
N LEU A 34 -7.45 -7.26 8.19
CA LEU A 34 -6.49 -7.40 7.11
C LEU A 34 -5.97 -8.83 7.02
N PHE A 35 -5.68 -9.45 8.16
CA PHE A 35 -5.16 -10.82 8.22
C PHE A 35 -6.25 -11.87 7.93
N ASP A 36 -7.50 -11.62 8.34
CA ASP A 36 -8.66 -12.38 7.89
C ASP A 36 -8.78 -12.35 6.37
N THR A 37 -8.58 -11.17 5.77
CA THR A 37 -8.63 -11.00 4.31
C THR A 37 -7.48 -11.74 3.62
N LEU A 38 -6.25 -11.62 4.14
CA LEU A 38 -5.09 -12.38 3.66
C LEU A 38 -5.37 -13.89 3.67
N ARG A 39 -5.91 -14.39 4.78
CA ARG A 39 -6.27 -15.80 4.95
C ARG A 39 -7.24 -16.28 3.87
N VAL A 40 -8.32 -15.53 3.66
CA VAL A 40 -9.36 -15.86 2.65
C VAL A 40 -8.79 -15.84 1.24
N GLN A 41 -7.94 -14.87 0.91
CA GLN A 41 -7.33 -14.76 -0.42
C GLN A 41 -6.30 -15.88 -0.65
N LEU A 42 -5.51 -16.23 0.36
CA LEU A 42 -4.55 -17.32 0.27
C LEU A 42 -5.26 -18.68 0.12
N ASP A 43 -6.35 -18.90 0.86
CA ASP A 43 -7.20 -20.08 0.68
C ASP A 43 -7.72 -20.19 -0.76
N GLN A 44 -8.08 -19.05 -1.36
CA GLN A 44 -8.53 -19.00 -2.75
C GLN A 44 -7.41 -19.36 -3.72
N CYS A 45 -6.21 -18.82 -3.55
CA CYS A 45 -5.05 -19.15 -4.37
C CYS A 45 -4.70 -20.64 -4.32
N ILE A 46 -4.76 -21.25 -3.13
CA ILE A 46 -4.50 -22.69 -2.98
C ILE A 46 -5.58 -23.52 -3.68
N ARG A 47 -6.86 -23.11 -3.62
CA ARG A 47 -7.91 -23.80 -4.37
C ARG A 47 -7.68 -23.69 -5.88
N GLU A 48 -7.35 -22.51 -6.38
CA GLU A 48 -7.06 -22.29 -7.81
C GLU A 48 -5.86 -23.11 -8.29
N MET A 49 -4.81 -23.23 -7.45
CA MET A 49 -3.70 -24.15 -7.72
C MET A 49 -4.17 -25.60 -7.90
N THR A 50 -5.08 -26.09 -7.05
CA THR A 50 -5.61 -27.46 -7.21
C THR A 50 -6.44 -27.66 -8.47
N LEU A 51 -6.90 -26.57 -9.10
CA LEU A 51 -7.60 -26.57 -10.39
C LEU A 51 -6.64 -26.42 -11.59
N GLY A 52 -5.33 -26.33 -11.34
CA GLY A 52 -4.30 -26.25 -12.37
C GLY A 52 -3.86 -24.83 -12.74
N GLU A 53 -4.27 -23.80 -11.99
CA GLU A 53 -3.73 -22.45 -12.17
C GLU A 53 -2.34 -22.34 -11.55
N THR A 54 -1.36 -21.88 -12.32
CA THR A 54 0.04 -21.81 -11.87
C THR A 54 0.40 -20.48 -11.21
N LYS A 55 -0.34 -19.41 -11.52
CA LYS A 55 -0.10 -18.08 -10.96
C LYS A 55 -1.42 -17.37 -10.71
N THR A 56 -1.63 -16.96 -9.47
CA THR A 56 -2.81 -16.21 -9.03
C THR A 56 -2.39 -14.87 -8.44
N GLY A 57 -3.06 -13.79 -8.82
CA GLY A 57 -2.86 -12.47 -8.22
C GLY A 57 -4.06 -12.03 -7.39
N PHE A 58 -3.81 -11.38 -6.26
CA PHE A 58 -4.87 -10.76 -5.46
C PHE A 58 -4.41 -9.44 -4.85
N SER A 59 -5.35 -8.68 -4.28
CA SER A 59 -5.02 -7.42 -3.61
C SER A 59 -5.59 -7.38 -2.20
N LEU A 60 -4.79 -6.91 -1.24
CA LEU A 60 -5.28 -6.52 0.07
C LEU A 60 -5.48 -5.01 0.13
N LEU A 61 -6.60 -4.59 0.72
CA LEU A 61 -6.95 -3.19 0.89
C LEU A 61 -7.01 -2.89 2.38
N THR A 62 -6.36 -1.81 2.80
CA THR A 62 -6.48 -1.31 4.17
C THR A 62 -6.46 0.21 4.20
N VAL A 63 -6.93 0.77 5.31
CA VAL A 63 -7.00 2.21 5.54
C VAL A 63 -6.24 2.52 6.82
N GLY A 64 -5.40 3.53 6.77
CA GLY A 64 -4.74 4.08 7.95
C GLY A 64 -5.09 5.55 8.14
N PHE A 65 -5.07 5.96 9.40
CA PHE A 65 -5.25 7.33 9.85
C PHE A 65 -3.97 7.83 10.50
N PHE A 66 -3.48 8.97 10.03
CA PHE A 66 -2.27 9.60 10.55
C PHE A 66 -2.55 11.03 11.02
N ASN A 67 -1.64 11.59 11.83
CA ASN A 67 -1.70 12.97 12.32
C ASN A 67 -3.02 13.30 13.06
N ASN A 68 -3.37 12.47 14.06
CA ASN A 68 -4.62 12.58 14.85
C ASN A 68 -5.86 12.55 13.95
N ASP A 69 -5.99 11.49 13.15
CA ASP A 69 -7.12 11.21 12.25
C ASP A 69 -7.38 12.22 11.13
N LYS A 70 -6.45 13.16 10.90
CA LYS A 70 -6.59 14.17 9.84
C LYS A 70 -6.24 13.62 8.46
N ASP A 71 -5.32 12.66 8.41
CA ASP A 71 -4.82 12.12 7.17
C ASP A 71 -5.30 10.68 6.99
N MET A 72 -6.43 10.51 6.29
CA MET A 72 -6.91 9.21 5.85
C MET A 72 -6.15 8.75 4.61
N VAL A 73 -5.49 7.60 4.71
CA VAL A 73 -4.64 7.03 3.67
C VAL A 73 -5.15 5.64 3.32
N ASN A 74 -5.35 5.37 2.04
CA ASN A 74 -5.70 4.03 1.57
C ASN A 74 -4.45 3.34 1.04
N TYR A 75 -4.22 2.11 1.49
CA TYR A 75 -3.17 1.24 1.00
C TYR A 75 -3.77 0.09 0.21
N ARG A 76 -3.11 -0.26 -0.89
CA ARG A 76 -3.39 -1.46 -1.67
C ARG A 76 -2.09 -2.23 -1.87
N LEU A 77 -2.05 -3.45 -1.36
CA LEU A 77 -0.94 -4.40 -1.50
C LEU A 77 -1.34 -5.41 -2.57
N ASP A 78 -0.64 -5.44 -3.70
CA ASP A 78 -0.88 -6.40 -4.78
C ASP A 78 0.07 -7.59 -4.63
N TYR A 79 -0.51 -8.77 -4.44
CA TYR A 79 0.14 -10.04 -4.23
C TYR A 79 0.15 -10.88 -5.50
N ASN A 80 1.19 -11.69 -5.64
CA ASN A 80 1.30 -12.77 -6.60
C ASN A 80 1.62 -14.06 -5.83
N PHE A 81 0.80 -15.08 -6.04
CA PHE A 81 1.05 -16.45 -5.62
C PHE A 81 1.54 -17.26 -6.82
N ASP A 82 2.67 -17.95 -6.65
CA ASP A 82 3.22 -18.86 -7.64
C ASP A 82 3.13 -20.30 -7.11
N ALA A 83 2.33 -21.12 -7.79
CA ALA A 83 2.09 -22.51 -7.41
C ALA A 83 3.28 -23.43 -7.68
N ASP A 84 4.12 -23.11 -8.67
CA ASP A 84 5.27 -23.93 -9.04
C ASP A 84 6.36 -23.83 -7.97
N THR A 85 6.56 -22.63 -7.44
CA THR A 85 7.53 -22.35 -6.36
C THR A 85 6.92 -22.32 -4.97
N LEU A 86 5.59 -22.41 -4.86
CA LEU A 86 4.82 -22.26 -3.63
C LEU A 86 5.20 -20.97 -2.88
N SER A 87 5.40 -19.88 -3.61
CA SER A 87 5.79 -18.58 -3.05
C SER A 87 4.65 -17.58 -3.08
N LEU A 88 4.67 -16.67 -2.12
CA LEU A 88 3.76 -15.54 -2.03
C LEU A 88 4.58 -14.26 -1.95
N ASP A 89 4.37 -13.38 -2.92
CA ASP A 89 5.18 -12.18 -3.13
C ASP A 89 4.32 -10.93 -3.25
N ILE A 90 4.69 -9.87 -2.53
CA ILE A 90 4.09 -8.55 -2.66
C ILE A 90 4.80 -7.85 -3.80
N SER A 91 4.10 -7.65 -4.92
CA SER A 91 4.67 -7.04 -6.12
C SER A 91 4.56 -5.52 -6.15
N LYS A 92 3.56 -4.97 -5.47
CA LYS A 92 3.25 -3.54 -5.53
C LYS A 92 2.54 -3.06 -4.27
N LEU A 93 2.96 -1.89 -3.81
CA LEU A 93 2.26 -1.09 -2.83
C LEU A 93 1.74 0.19 -3.51
N GLU A 94 0.43 0.40 -3.45
CA GLU A 94 -0.20 1.66 -3.88
C GLU A 94 -0.73 2.41 -2.67
N ILE A 95 -0.37 3.69 -2.58
CA ILE A 95 -0.74 4.60 -1.51
C ILE A 95 -1.63 5.67 -2.13
N ARG A 96 -2.81 5.92 -1.55
CA ARG A 96 -3.73 6.97 -1.99
C ARG A 96 -4.07 7.92 -0.84
N TRP A 97 -3.87 9.21 -1.08
CA TRP A 97 -4.14 10.28 -0.13
C TRP A 97 -4.55 11.56 -0.88
N GLN A 98 -5.61 12.22 -0.42
CA GLN A 98 -6.15 13.46 -1.02
C GLN A 98 -6.35 13.41 -2.55
N GLY A 99 -6.87 12.28 -3.06
CA GLY A 99 -7.10 12.08 -4.50
C GLY A 99 -5.82 11.96 -5.35
N LYS A 100 -4.64 11.88 -4.71
CA LYS A 100 -3.37 11.54 -5.35
C LYS A 100 -3.01 10.09 -5.02
N SER A 101 -2.25 9.46 -5.92
CA SER A 101 -1.70 8.13 -5.69
C SER A 101 -0.20 8.08 -5.98
N LYS A 102 0.49 7.20 -5.25
CA LYS A 102 1.87 6.77 -5.54
C LYS A 102 1.89 5.25 -5.58
N VAL A 103 2.58 4.73 -6.58
CA VAL A 103 2.80 3.30 -6.76
C VAL A 103 4.27 3.02 -6.52
N ILE A 104 4.54 2.08 -5.62
CA ILE A 104 5.86 1.56 -5.30
C ILE A 104 5.87 0.11 -5.80
N LYS A 105 6.71 -0.18 -6.78
CA LYS A 105 6.95 -1.56 -7.23
C LYS A 105 8.00 -2.17 -6.32
N LEU A 106 7.75 -3.39 -5.86
CA LEU A 106 8.63 -4.12 -4.98
C LEU A 106 9.33 -5.23 -5.77
N GLY A 107 10.64 -5.38 -5.54
CA GLY A 107 11.42 -6.47 -6.14
C GLY A 107 11.36 -7.72 -5.27
N ALA A 108 11.32 -7.53 -3.96
CA ALA A 108 11.17 -8.57 -2.95
C ALA A 108 10.25 -8.12 -1.80
N ASN A 109 9.81 -9.07 -0.99
CA ASN A 109 8.94 -8.81 0.17
C ASN A 109 9.63 -7.89 1.20
N GLU A 110 10.94 -8.01 1.34
CA GLU A 110 11.76 -7.21 2.25
C GLU A 110 11.80 -5.73 1.86
N ASP A 111 11.59 -5.41 0.59
CA ASP A 111 11.54 -4.04 0.08
C ASP A 111 10.28 -3.28 0.52
N LEU A 112 9.29 -3.97 1.11
CA LEU A 112 8.06 -3.35 1.60
C LEU A 112 8.44 -2.28 2.65
N PRO A 113 8.19 -0.98 2.38
CA PRO A 113 8.50 0.06 3.33
C PRO A 113 7.52 0.01 4.52
N TYR A 114 7.94 0.58 5.65
CA TYR A 114 7.02 0.85 6.74
C TYR A 114 5.86 1.74 6.26
N ALA A 115 4.63 1.43 6.65
CA ALA A 115 3.44 2.15 6.20
C ALA A 115 3.54 3.67 6.44
N SER A 116 3.95 4.06 7.65
CA SER A 116 4.14 5.46 8.04
C SER A 116 5.21 6.18 7.21
N VAL A 117 6.35 5.52 6.97
CA VAL A 117 7.45 6.09 6.17
C VAL A 117 7.01 6.29 4.73
N ALA A 118 6.35 5.29 4.14
CA ALA A 118 5.87 5.34 2.77
C ALA A 118 4.86 6.48 2.58
N PHE A 119 3.97 6.69 3.56
CA PHE A 119 3.05 7.81 3.57
C PHE A 119 3.75 9.16 3.73
N GLU A 120 4.66 9.32 4.69
CA GLU A 120 5.35 10.59 4.93
C GLU A 120 6.18 11.05 3.72
N GLU A 121 6.86 10.12 3.04
CA GLU A 121 7.55 10.43 1.78
C GLU A 121 6.57 10.87 0.69
N PHE A 122 5.47 10.14 0.52
CA PHE A 122 4.45 10.48 -0.46
C PHE A 122 3.81 11.85 -0.18
N LYS A 123 3.50 12.13 1.08
CA LYS A 123 2.94 13.41 1.55
C LYS A 123 3.86 14.57 1.20
N LYS A 124 5.18 14.44 1.47
CA LYS A 124 6.18 15.47 1.11
C LYS A 124 6.20 15.74 -0.39
N GLU A 125 6.16 14.70 -1.22
CA GLU A 125 6.12 14.86 -2.69
C GLU A 125 4.87 15.61 -3.17
N VAL A 126 3.70 15.29 -2.60
CA VAL A 126 2.43 15.94 -2.94
C VAL A 126 2.46 17.42 -2.55
N LEU A 127 2.91 17.74 -1.34
CA LEU A 127 3.00 19.12 -0.85
C LEU A 127 4.00 19.96 -1.66
N ALA A 128 5.17 19.39 -1.99
CA ALA A 128 6.16 20.07 -2.82
C ALA A 128 5.62 20.42 -4.22
N LYS A 129 4.89 19.49 -4.85
CA LYS A 129 4.24 19.73 -6.15
C LYS A 129 3.16 20.81 -6.07
N GLN A 130 2.40 20.88 -4.98
CA GLN A 130 1.39 21.91 -4.76
C GLN A 130 2.02 23.31 -4.59
N ALA A 131 3.08 23.42 -3.79
CA ALA A 131 3.79 24.69 -3.59
C ALA A 131 4.41 25.25 -4.89
N GLN A 132 5.00 24.39 -5.72
CA GLN A 132 5.53 24.80 -7.02
C GLN A 132 4.42 25.27 -7.99
N ALA A 133 3.23 24.68 -7.91
CA ALA A 133 2.10 25.07 -8.74
C ALA A 133 1.50 26.43 -8.34
N SER A 134 1.46 26.76 -7.05
CA SER A 134 1.01 28.08 -6.56
C SER A 134 1.97 29.19 -6.97
N ASP A 135 3.28 28.99 -6.86
CA ASP A 135 4.28 30.01 -7.20
C ASP A 135 4.26 30.40 -8.68
N ARG A 136 4.05 29.42 -9.57
CA ARG A 136 3.92 29.66 -11.02
C ARG A 136 2.68 30.50 -11.36
N ARG A 137 1.59 30.37 -10.59
CA ARG A 137 0.36 31.15 -10.78
C ARG A 137 0.54 32.60 -10.32
N SER A 138 1.24 32.82 -9.22
CA SER A 138 1.54 34.17 -8.70
C SER A 138 2.40 34.97 -9.67
N ARG A 139 3.42 34.33 -10.29
CA ARG A 139 4.30 35.01 -11.28
C ARG A 139 3.60 35.35 -12.60
N LYS A 140 2.62 34.56 -13.04
CA LYS A 140 1.83 34.86 -14.26
C LYS A 140 0.87 36.04 -14.10
N ARG A 141 0.53 36.45 -12.87
CA ARG A 141 -0.37 37.58 -12.60
C ARG A 141 0.33 38.94 -12.52
N MET A 142 1.66 38.96 -12.43
CA MET A 142 2.48 40.17 -12.52
C MET A 142 3.04 40.33 -13.94
N GLY A 143 2.15 40.38 -14.94
CA GLY A 143 2.52 40.81 -16.29
C GLY A 143 2.99 42.27 -16.28
N PRO A 144 3.84 42.68 -17.24
CA PRO A 144 4.53 43.97 -17.20
C PRO A 144 3.51 45.11 -17.20
N THR A 145 3.56 45.94 -16.17
CA THR A 145 2.89 47.23 -16.16
C THR A 145 3.55 48.06 -17.26
N ASP A 146 2.88 48.18 -18.38
CA ASP A 146 3.31 48.93 -19.55
C ASP A 146 3.27 50.42 -19.17
N ASN A 147 4.43 50.97 -18.76
CA ASN A 147 4.61 52.40 -18.55
C ASN A 147 4.78 53.05 -19.93
N ARG A 148 3.69 53.60 -20.44
CA ARG A 148 3.70 54.60 -21.53
C ARG A 148 3.63 56.00 -20.96
#